data_AF-A0A2G5U0V3-F1
#
_entry.id   AF-A0A2G5U0V3-F1
#
_cell.length_a   1.000
_cell.length_b   1.000
_cell.length_c   1.000
_cell.angle_alpha   90.00
_cell.angle_beta   90.00
_cell.angle_gamma   90.00
#
_symmetry.space_group_name_H-M   'P 1'
#
loop_
_entity.id
_entity.type
_entity.pdbx_description
1 polymer ?
#
loop_
_entity_poly.entity_id
_entity_poly.type
_entity_poly.pdbx_seq_one_letter_code
_entity_poly.pdbx_strand_id
1 'polypeptide(L)'
;MASSASQKSQEQLNKALLLQFILPFITIHIPFYIVVVFPFFGIAWRTFADRIFFLFCWCPAMNPILVMLLVKKIRNELFTCERKKTSQAQTRSAVVVVSM
;
A
#
# COMPACT_ATOMS: atom_id res chain seq x y z
N MET A 1 -17.98 6.06 -21.96
CA MET A 1 -17.54 6.89 -20.82
C MET A 1 -17.43 6.00 -19.59
N ALA A 2 -16.33 5.26 -19.45
CA ALA A 2 -16.08 4.42 -18.28
C ALA A 2 -14.60 4.59 -17.94
N SER A 3 -14.24 5.46 -16.99
CA SER A 3 -12.81 5.55 -16.62
C SER A 3 -12.43 6.33 -15.35
N SER A 4 -13.30 7.10 -14.68
CA SER A 4 -12.83 7.85 -13.49
C SER A 4 -12.62 6.98 -12.26
N ALA A 5 -13.49 6.00 -12.02
CA ALA A 5 -13.38 5.09 -10.87
C ALA A 5 -12.23 4.07 -11.05
N SER A 6 -12.05 3.53 -12.25
CA SER A 6 -11.03 2.51 -12.55
C SER A 6 -9.60 3.08 -12.52
N GLN A 7 -9.42 4.33 -12.96
CA GLN A 7 -8.11 4.97 -13.01
C GLN A 7 -7.50 5.17 -11.61
N LYS A 8 -8.32 5.50 -10.60
CA LYS A 8 -7.85 5.65 -9.21
C LYS A 8 -7.46 4.32 -8.55
N SER A 9 -8.07 3.19 -8.93
CA SER A 9 -7.62 1.87 -8.45
C SER A 9 -6.30 1.46 -9.11
N GLN A 10 -6.17 1.72 -10.41
CA GLN A 10 -4.95 1.46 -11.18
C GLN A 10 -3.75 2.28 -10.66
N GLU A 11 -3.94 3.56 -10.35
CA GLU A 11 -2.88 4.39 -9.77
C GLU A 11 -2.43 3.88 -8.39
N GLN A 12 -3.36 3.42 -7.54
CA GLN A 12 -2.99 2.91 -6.23
C GLN A 12 -2.27 1.55 -6.30
N LEU A 13 -2.63 0.68 -7.25
CA LEU A 13 -1.87 -0.54 -7.58
C LEU A 13 -0.45 -0.20 -8.04
N ASN A 14 -0.33 0.76 -8.96
CA ASN A 14 0.96 1.20 -9.47
C ASN A 14 1.83 1.83 -8.36
N LYS A 15 1.24 2.64 -7.47
CA LYS A 15 1.95 3.22 -6.32
C LYS A 15 2.40 2.15 -5.33
N ALA A 16 1.59 1.12 -5.06
CA ALA A 16 1.98 0.01 -4.21
C ALA A 16 3.13 -0.80 -4.83
N LEU A 17 3.07 -1.09 -6.13
CA LEU A 17 4.15 -1.75 -6.88
C LEU A 17 5.45 -0.93 -6.82
N LEU A 18 5.37 0.39 -7.07
CA LEU A 18 6.52 1.28 -7.02
C LEU A 18 7.12 1.36 -5.62
N LEU A 19 6.28 1.46 -4.58
CA LEU A 19 6.74 1.49 -3.20
C LEU A 19 7.42 0.18 -2.82
N GLN A 20 6.83 -0.96 -3.18
CA GLN A 20 7.37 -2.29 -2.95
C GLN A 20 8.67 -2.53 -3.72
N PHE A 21 8.89 -1.87 -4.85
CA PHE A 21 10.15 -1.91 -5.57
C PHE A 21 11.21 -1.05 -4.86
N ILE A 22 10.87 0.16 -4.44
CA ILE A 22 11.82 1.11 -3.80
C ILE A 22 12.23 0.65 -2.40
N LEU A 23 11.31 0.05 -1.64
CA LEU A 23 11.53 -0.41 -0.26
C LEU A 23 12.76 -1.32 -0.13
N PRO A 24 12.89 -2.43 -0.89
CA PRO A 24 14.07 -3.29 -0.82
C PRO A 24 15.34 -2.61 -1.31
N PHE A 25 15.30 -1.62 -2.22
CA PHE A 25 16.53 -0.88 -2.57
C PHE A 25 17.08 -0.12 -1.38
N ILE A 26 16.23 0.63 -0.68
CA ILE A 26 16.63 1.38 0.52
C ILE A 26 17.03 0.42 1.64
N THR A 27 16.20 -0.61 1.87
CA THR A 27 16.42 -1.60 2.93
C THR A 27 17.60 -2.53 2.67
N ILE A 28 18.06 -2.74 1.44
CA ILE A 28 19.31 -3.49 1.15
C ILE A 28 20.52 -2.57 1.19
N HIS A 29 20.44 -1.39 0.56
CA HIS A 29 21.62 -0.52 0.46
C HIS A 29 22.12 -0.08 1.84
N ILE A 30 21.23 0.38 2.72
CA ILE A 30 21.60 0.85 4.06
C ILE A 30 22.39 -0.21 4.85
N PRO A 31 21.88 -1.43 5.08
CA PRO A 31 22.62 -2.44 5.82
C PRO A 31 23.84 -2.98 5.08
N PHE A 32 23.82 -3.02 3.74
CA PHE A 32 24.99 -3.41 2.98
C PHE A 32 26.17 -2.46 3.25
N TYR A 33 25.93 -1.15 3.18
CA TYR A 33 26.96 -0.16 3.52
C TYR A 33 27.41 -0.26 4.98
N ILE A 34 26.49 -0.51 5.91
CA ILE A 34 26.85 -0.72 7.32
C ILE A 34 27.75 -1.95 7.45
N VAL A 35 27.36 -3.11 6.92
CA VAL A 35 28.17 -4.34 7.02
C VAL A 35 29.52 -4.22 6.33
N VAL A 36 29.64 -3.40 5.27
CA VAL A 36 30.91 -3.16 4.57
C VAL A 36 31.81 -2.18 5.33
N VAL A 37 31.28 -1.08 5.87
CA VAL A 37 32.08 -0.01 6.51
C VAL A 37 32.43 -0.34 7.97
N PHE A 38 31.53 -0.99 8.69
CA PHE A 38 31.67 -1.28 10.11
C PHE A 38 32.84 -2.22 10.49
N PRO A 39 33.20 -3.27 9.70
CA PRO A 39 34.40 -4.07 9.99
C PRO A 39 35.71 -3.29 9.87
N PHE A 40 35.76 -2.20 9.08
CA PHE A 40 36.95 -1.32 9.03
C PHE A 40 37.19 -0.56 10.34
N PHE A 41 36.17 -0.39 11.17
CA PHE A 41 36.28 0.22 12.50
C PHE A 41 36.65 -0.79 13.60
N GLY A 42 36.82 -2.08 13.26
CA GLY A 42 37.18 -3.13 14.22
C GLY A 42 36.05 -3.55 15.17
N ILE A 43 34.82 -3.07 14.94
CA ILE A 43 33.68 -3.33 15.81
C ILE A 43 32.83 -4.46 15.20
N ALA A 44 33.03 -5.70 15.65
CA ALA A 44 32.30 -6.86 15.12
C ALA A 44 30.96 -7.07 15.84
N TRP A 45 29.90 -6.34 15.45
CA TRP A 45 28.55 -6.57 15.98
C TRP A 45 27.82 -7.68 15.22
N ARG A 46 28.15 -8.94 15.53
CA ARG A 46 27.46 -10.14 15.02
C ARG A 46 25.94 -10.05 15.20
N THR A 47 25.48 -9.54 16.33
CA THR A 47 24.05 -9.40 16.67
C THR A 47 23.32 -8.34 15.84
N PHE A 48 24.01 -7.29 15.35
CA PHE A 48 23.40 -6.29 14.47
C PHE A 48 23.14 -6.88 13.08
N ALA A 49 24.08 -7.67 12.58
CA ALA A 49 23.93 -8.36 11.30
C ALA A 49 22.72 -9.31 11.32
N ASP A 50 22.51 -10.06 12.42
CA ASP A 50 21.34 -10.95 12.58
C ASP A 50 20.02 -10.16 12.57
N ARG A 51 19.93 -9.03 13.28
CA ARG A 51 18.73 -8.18 13.28
C ARG A 51 18.40 -7.63 11.89
N ILE A 52 19.44 -7.23 11.16
CA ILE A 52 19.34 -6.74 9.78
C ILE A 52 18.86 -7.85 8.85
N PHE A 53 19.41 -9.05 8.97
CA PHE A 53 18.99 -10.22 8.20
C PHE A 53 17.53 -10.58 8.46
N PHE A 54 17.08 -10.47 9.71
CA PHE A 54 15.67 -10.69 10.06
C PHE A 54 14.74 -9.69 9.38
N LEU A 55 15.11 -8.40 9.36
CA LEU A 55 14.38 -7.35 8.61
C LEU A 55 14.37 -7.64 7.10
N PHE A 56 15.46 -8.21 6.57
CA PHE A 56 15.56 -8.59 5.17
C PHE A 56 14.65 -9.77 4.82
N CYS A 57 14.64 -10.83 5.64
CA CYS A 57 13.72 -11.96 5.49
C CYS A 57 12.25 -11.57 5.63
N TRP A 58 11.94 -10.46 6.28
CA TRP A 58 10.58 -9.94 6.40
C TRP A 58 10.11 -9.12 5.18
N CYS A 59 11.03 -8.59 4.37
CA CYS A 59 10.70 -7.86 3.13
C CYS A 59 9.78 -8.64 2.16
N PRO A 60 9.99 -9.95 1.89
CA PRO A 60 9.07 -10.72 1.06
C PRO A 60 7.68 -10.90 1.66
N ALA A 61 7.52 -10.85 2.99
CA ALA A 61 6.21 -10.90 3.66
C ALA A 61 5.49 -9.54 3.64
N MET A 62 6.22 -8.42 3.61
CA MET A 62 5.65 -7.08 3.54
C MET A 62 4.94 -6.79 2.20
N ASN A 63 5.45 -7.36 1.10
CA ASN A 63 4.81 -7.27 -0.21
C ASN A 63 3.33 -7.72 -0.20
N PRO A 64 3.01 -8.98 0.13
CA PRO A 64 1.62 -9.45 0.17
C PRO A 64 0.76 -8.71 1.19
N ILE A 65 1.32 -8.22 2.31
CA ILE A 65 0.61 -7.36 3.27
C ILE A 65 0.17 -6.04 2.61
N LEU A 66 1.05 -5.41 1.83
CA LEU A 66 0.76 -4.15 1.14
C LEU A 66 -0.33 -4.33 0.08
N VAL A 67 -0.27 -5.42 -0.70
CA VAL A 67 -1.31 -5.81 -1.65
C VAL A 67 -2.65 -6.05 -0.94
N MET A 68 -2.63 -6.74 0.21
CA MET A 68 -3.84 -7.01 0.99
C MET A 68 -4.50 -5.74 1.56
N LEU A 69 -3.69 -4.78 2.02
CA LEU A 69 -4.17 -3.46 2.46
C LEU A 69 -4.79 -2.67 1.30
N LEU A 70 -4.18 -2.74 0.12
CA LEU A 70 -4.69 -2.08 -1.07
C LEU A 70 -6.05 -2.66 -1.50
N VAL A 71 -6.20 -3.98 -1.52
CA VAL A 71 -7.48 -4.65 -1.80
C VAL A 71 -8.55 -4.22 -0.79
N LYS A 72 -8.22 -4.13 0.50
CA LYS A 72 -9.14 -3.61 1.53
C LYS A 72 -9.56 -2.17 1.27
N LYS A 73 -8.62 -1.30 0.86
CA LYS A 73 -8.92 0.09 0.53
C LYS A 73 -9.85 0.19 -0.68
N ILE A 74 -9.57 -0.56 -1.75
CA ILE A 74 -10.44 -0.62 -2.93
C ILE A 74 -11.86 -1.10 -2.55
N ARG A 75 -11.98 -2.14 -1.72
CA ARG A 75 -13.27 -2.64 -1.26
C ARG A 75 -14.04 -1.60 -0.44
N ASN A 76 -13.39 -0.89 0.49
CA ASN A 76 -14.04 0.15 1.28
C ASN A 76 -14.54 1.34 0.44
N GLU A 77 -13.77 1.77 -0.55
CA GLU A 77 -14.16 2.81 -1.51
C GLU A 77 -15.36 2.35 -2.38
N LEU A 78 -15.40 1.07 -2.75
CA LEU A 78 -16.54 0.46 -3.46
C LEU A 78 -17.82 0.44 -2.60
N PHE A 79 -17.74 -0.04 -1.37
CA PHE A 79 -18.89 -0.09 -0.45
C PHE A 79 -19.44 1.31 -0.10
N THR A 80 -18.58 2.32 -0.03
CA THR A 80 -19.03 3.71 0.19
C THR A 80 -19.67 4.34 -1.04
N CYS A 81 -19.27 3.95 -2.26
CA CYS A 81 -19.96 4.35 -3.50
C CYS A 81 -21.37 3.74 -3.61
N GLU A 82 -21.55 2.47 -3.25
CA GLU A 82 -22.86 1.80 -3.28
C GLU A 82 -23.87 2.47 -2.32
N ARG A 83 -23.43 2.92 -1.14
CA ARG A 83 -24.28 3.70 -0.20
C ARG A 83 -24.73 5.05 -0.77
N LYS A 84 -23.89 5.73 -1.55
CA LYS A 84 -24.27 6.99 -2.22
C LYS A 84 -25.30 6.77 -3.32
N LYS A 85 -25.26 5.62 -4.01
CA LYS A 85 -26.21 5.28 -5.07
C LYS A 85 -27.63 5.04 -4.52
N THR A 86 -27.76 4.37 -3.38
CA THR A 86 -29.04 4.18 -2.68
C THR A 86 -29.61 5.50 -2.14
N SER A 87 -28.76 6.40 -1.62
CA SER A 87 -29.23 7.68 -1.09
C SER A 87 -29.68 8.65 -2.20
N GLN A 88 -29.05 8.63 -3.38
CA GLN A 88 -29.45 9.50 -4.49
C GLN A 88 -30.71 9.01 -5.22
N ALA A 89 -30.97 7.71 -5.25
CA ALA A 89 -32.23 7.15 -5.75
C ALA A 89 -33.42 7.55 -4.86
N GLN A 90 -33.22 7.57 -3.53
CA GLN A 90 -34.25 7.96 -2.58
C GLN A 90 -34.55 9.48 -2.60
N THR A 91 -33.53 10.33 -2.78
CA THR A 91 -33.74 11.79 -2.90
C THR A 91 -34.44 12.19 -4.21
N ARG A 92 -34.17 11.51 -5.35
CA ARG A 92 -34.88 11.82 -6.61
C ARG A 92 -36.36 11.45 -6.56
N SER A 93 -36.75 10.36 -5.90
CA SER A 93 -38.16 10.03 -5.70
C SER A 93 -38.87 11.01 -4.75
N ALA A 94 -38.21 11.45 -3.67
CA ALA A 94 -38.77 12.41 -2.73
C ALA A 94 -39.04 13.79 -3.37
N VAL A 95 -38.14 14.26 -4.25
CA VAL A 95 -38.35 15.53 -4.98
C VAL A 95 -39.50 15.42 -5.98
N VAL A 96 -39.68 14.28 -6.64
CA VAL A 96 -40.78 14.06 -7.60
C VAL A 96 -42.14 14.00 -6.90
N VAL A 97 -42.25 13.37 -5.72
CA VAL A 97 -43.53 13.32 -4.97
C VAL A 97 -43.88 14.62 -4.24
N VAL A 98 -42.91 15.49 -3.93
CA VAL A 98 -43.17 16.83 -3.37
C VAL A 98 -43.53 17.85 -4.46
N SER A 99 -43.24 17.54 -5.73
CA SER A 99 -43.54 18.40 -6.88
C SER A 99 -44.83 18.03 -7.61
N MET A 100 -45.62 17.07 -7.09
CA MET A 100 -46.97 16.69 -7.55
C MET A 100 -48.01 17.15 -6.53
#